data_AF-A0A438JD09-F1
#
_entry.id   AF-A0A438JD09-F1
#
_cell.length_a   1.000
_cell.length_b   1.000
_cell.length_c   1.000
_cell.angle_alpha   90.00
_cell.angle_beta   90.00
_cell.angle_gamma   90.00
#
_symmetry.space_group_name_H-M   'P 1'
#
loop_
_entity.id
_entity.type
_entity.pdbx_description
1 polymer ?
#
loop_
_entity_poly.entity_id
_entity_poly.type
_entity_poly.pdbx_seq_one_letter_code
_entity_poly.pdbx_strand_id
1 'polypeptide(L)' 'MHHTSVDAFTSRSGEWGDHITLQAAADRFAAKICLLTSFRDTCFIEIIPQYQAPKRDAPIRQKPRKKHWLF' A
#
# COMPACT_ATOMS: atom_id res chain seq x y z
N MET A 1 -3.50 7.03 -29.79
CA MET A 1 -3.53 5.72 -29.10
C MET A 1 -2.84 5.89 -27.76
N HIS A 2 -3.63 6.09 -26.70
CA HIS A 2 -3.13 6.24 -25.33
C HIS A 2 -2.60 4.88 -24.83
N HIS A 3 -1.29 4.74 -24.72
CA HIS A 3 -0.68 3.62 -24.01
C HIS A 3 -0.44 4.08 -22.57
N THR A 4 -1.39 3.77 -21.69
CA THR A 4 -1.22 3.83 -20.23
C THR A 4 -0.17 2.79 -19.85
N SER A 5 1.10 3.20 -19.74
CA SER A 5 2.18 2.39 -19.16
C SER A 5 2.38 2.78 -17.70
N VAL A 6 1.35 2.56 -16.90
CA VAL A 6 1.53 2.25 -15.47
C VAL A 6 1.52 0.72 -15.38
N ASP A 7 2.22 0.13 -14.42
CA ASP A 7 2.22 -1.32 -14.10
C ASP A 7 3.47 -2.16 -14.50
N ALA A 8 4.68 -1.59 -14.49
CA ALA A 8 5.89 -2.42 -14.61
C ALA A 8 7.07 -2.01 -13.71
N PHE A 9 6.83 -1.28 -12.60
CA PHE A 9 7.93 -0.94 -11.69
C PHE A 9 8.07 -1.89 -10.49
N THR A 10 7.10 -2.78 -10.22
CA THR A 10 7.08 -3.57 -8.96
C THR A 10 7.05 -5.08 -9.18
N SER A 11 7.75 -5.57 -10.20
CA SER A 11 7.93 -7.02 -10.40
C SER A 11 9.29 -7.34 -11.01
N ARG A 12 10.37 -6.74 -10.48
CA ARG A 12 11.69 -7.33 -10.71
C ARG A 12 11.79 -8.58 -9.86
N SER A 13 12.05 -9.72 -10.50
CA SER A 13 12.25 -10.97 -9.78
C SER A 13 13.41 -10.82 -8.80
N GLY A 14 13.17 -11.12 -7.52
CA GLY A 14 14.17 -11.06 -6.46
C GLY A 14 14.18 -9.78 -5.62
N GLU A 15 13.23 -8.86 -5.81
CA GLU A 15 13.04 -7.75 -4.86
C GLU A 15 12.40 -8.26 -3.56
N TRP A 16 12.98 -7.85 -2.43
CA TRP A 16 12.43 -8.14 -1.12
C TRP A 16 11.24 -7.22 -0.85
N GLY A 17 10.09 -7.81 -0.55
CA GLY A 17 8.92 -7.07 -0.09
C GLY A 17 9.10 -6.53 1.32
N ASP A 18 8.41 -5.44 1.63
CA ASP A 18 8.35 -4.84 2.96
C ASP A 18 7.08 -5.26 3.72
N HIS A 19 6.87 -4.68 4.90
CA HIS A 19 5.68 -4.94 5.72
C HIS A 19 4.37 -4.52 5.03
N ILE A 20 4.38 -3.49 4.17
CA ILE A 20 3.21 -3.05 3.39
C ILE A 20 2.86 -4.09 2.32
N THR A 21 3.87 -4.62 1.63
CA THR A 21 3.70 -5.69 0.64
C THR A 21 3.11 -6.95 1.27
N LEU A 22 3.58 -7.32 2.47
CA LEU A 22 3.02 -8.45 3.22
C LEU A 22 1.58 -8.22 3.65
N GLN A 23 1.23 -7.01 4.10
CA GLN A 23 -0.15 -6.67 4.43
C GLN A 23 -1.05 -6.76 3.19
N ALA A 24 -0.60 -6.20 2.05
CA ALA A 24 -1.35 -6.28 0.79
C ALA A 24 -1.54 -7.72 0.31
N ALA A 25 -0.53 -8.59 0.49
CA ALA A 25 -0.64 -10.01 0.18
C ALA A 25 -1.65 -10.70 1.13
N ALA A 26 -1.56 -10.46 2.44
CA ALA A 26 -2.49 -11.02 3.42
C ALA A 26 -3.95 -10.63 3.08
N ASP A 27 -4.19 -9.36 2.77
CA ASP A 27 -5.50 -8.82 2.40
C ASP A 27 -5.99 -9.39 1.07
N ARG A 28 -5.09 -9.55 0.08
CA ARG A 28 -5.42 -10.12 -1.24
C ARG A 28 -5.82 -11.59 -1.16
N PHE A 29 -5.13 -12.37 -0.34
CA PHE A 29 -5.40 -13.79 -0.17
C PHE A 29 -6.39 -14.10 0.96
N ALA A 30 -6.86 -13.07 1.67
CA ALA A 30 -7.71 -13.18 2.86
C ALA A 30 -7.15 -14.19 3.88
N ALA A 31 -5.82 -14.25 3.97
CA ALA A 31 -5.10 -15.26 4.72
C ALA A 31 -4.07 -14.60 5.65
N LYS A 32 -3.91 -15.18 6.82
CA LYS A 32 -2.93 -14.76 7.81
C LYS A 32 -1.53 -15.18 7.36
N ILE A 33 -0.58 -14.25 7.38
CA ILE A 33 0.83 -14.53 7.12
C ILE A 33 1.57 -14.59 8.45
N CYS A 34 2.29 -15.69 8.68
CA CYS A 34 3.08 -15.92 9.89
C CYS A 34 4.57 -15.98 9.52
N LEU A 35 5.39 -15.15 10.17
CA LEU A 35 6.83 -15.20 10.04
C LEU A 35 7.43 -15.78 11.32
N LEU A 36 8.15 -16.89 11.17
CA LEU A 36 9.03 -17.41 12.23
C LEU A 36 10.43 -16.89 12.01
N THR A 37 11.04 -16.35 13.06
CA THR A 37 12.42 -15.88 13.02
C THR A 37 13.21 -16.38 14.22
N SER A 38 14.53 -16.49 14.08
CA SER A 38 15.44 -16.95 15.13
C SER A 38 15.69 -15.88 16.21
N PHE A 39 15.18 -14.66 16.04
CA PHE A 39 15.24 -13.62 17.06
C PHE A 39 14.38 -13.99 18.28
N ARG A 40 14.98 -14.01 19.47
CA ARG A 40 14.34 -14.48 20.70
C ARG A 40 13.22 -13.56 21.19
N ASP A 41 13.35 -12.25 20.96
CA ASP A 41 12.42 -11.24 21.48
C ASP A 41 11.21 -10.99 20.57
N THR A 42 11.32 -11.36 19.29
CA THR A 42 10.27 -11.23 18.27
C THR A 42 10.24 -12.46 17.35
N CYS A 43 10.26 -13.66 17.96
CA CYS A 43 10.36 -14.94 17.25
C CYS A 43 9.16 -15.24 16.33
N PHE A 44 8.05 -14.54 16.54
CA PHE A 44 6.81 -14.72 15.80
C PHE A 44 6.19 -13.37 15.44
N ILE A 45 6.02 -13.14 14.14
CA ILE A 45 5.32 -11.96 13.63
C ILE A 45 4.10 -12.44 12.86
N GLU A 46 2.94 -11.94 13.25
CA GLU A 46 1.65 -12.28 12.66
C GLU A 46 1.07 -11.08 11.92
N ILE A 47 0.75 -11.27 10.64
CA ILE A 47 0.12 -10.28 9.78
C ILE A 47 -1.27 -10.81 9.45
N ILE A 48 -2.29 -10.23 10.07
CA ILE A 48 -3.70 -10.58 9.89
C ILE A 48 -4.25 -9.72 8.73
N PRO A 49 -5.08 -10.29 7.83
CA PRO A 49 -5.76 -9.50 6.84
C PRO A 49 -6.60 -8.42 7.53
N GLN A 50 -6.20 -7.17 7.32
CA GLN A 50 -7.01 -6.04 7.72
C GLN A 50 -7.91 -5.80 6.52
N TYR A 51 -9.21 -6.03 6.66
CA TYR A 51 -10.21 -5.74 5.64
C TYR A 51 -10.34 -4.22 5.35
N GLN A 52 -9.22 -3.50 5.24
CA GLN A 52 -9.17 -2.09 4.89
C GLN A 52 -9.42 -1.98 3.40
N ALA A 53 -10.63 -1.57 3.06
CA ALA A 53 -10.92 -1.00 1.76
C ALA A 53 -9.83 0.03 1.43
N PRO A 54 -9.31 0.03 0.19
CA PRO A 54 -8.20 0.91 -0.18
C PRO A 54 -8.59 2.35 0.19
N LYS A 55 -7.81 2.97 1.09
CA LYS A 55 -7.79 4.43 1.26
C LYS A 55 -7.20 4.99 -0.03
N ARG A 56 -7.99 4.96 -1.11
CA ARG A 56 -7.81 5.92 -2.20
C ARG A 56 -8.03 7.25 -1.53
N ASP A 57 -6.95 8.00 -1.35
CA ASP A 57 -7.00 9.40 -0.97
C ASP A 57 -8.12 10.03 -1.79
N ALA A 58 -9.24 10.34 -1.12
CA ALA A 58 -10.31 11.07 -1.75
C ALA A 58 -9.65 12.33 -2.34
N PRO A 59 -9.91 12.67 -3.62
CA PRO A 59 -9.21 13.76 -4.28
C PRO A 59 -9.29 14.97 -3.36
N ILE A 60 -8.13 15.45 -2.92
CA ILE A 60 -8.02 16.61 -2.06
C ILE A 60 -8.81 17.71 -2.75
N ARG A 61 -9.97 18.06 -2.19
CA ARG A 61 -10.81 19.14 -2.67
C ARG A 61 -10.01 20.43 -2.46
N GLN A 62 -9.18 20.77 -3.44
CA GLN A 62 -8.53 22.07 -3.51
C GLN A 62 -9.65 23.11 -3.56
N LYS A 63 -9.92 23.74 -2.42
CA LYS A 63 -10.81 24.89 -2.33
C LYS A 63 -10.16 25.98 -3.20
N PRO A 64 -10.84 26.49 -4.25
CA PRO A 64 -10.26 27.57 -5.04
C PRO A 64 -10.01 28.75 -4.12
N ARG A 65 -8.73 29.14 -3.95
CA ARG A 65 -8.42 30.40 -3.28
C ARG A 65 -9.01 31.49 -4.16
N LYS A 66 -10.05 32.14 -3.65
CA LYS A 66 -10.71 33.28 -4.29
C LYS A 66 -9.60 34.26 -4.70
N LYS A 67 -9.37 34.41 -6.00
CA LYS A 67 -8.61 35.55 -6.53
C LYS A 67 -9.48 36.76 -6.25
N HIS A 68 -9.05 37.55 -5.28
CA HIS A 68 -9.64 38.82 -4.99
C HIS A 68 -9.29 39.73 -6.18
N TRP A 69 -10.24 39.91 -7.07
CA TRP A 69 -10.24 41.05 -7.97
C TRP A 69 -10.47 42.29 -7.11
N LEU A 70 -9.40 42.95 -6.70
CA LEU A 70 -9.42 44.36 -6.36
C LEU A 70 -8.16 45.00 -6.94
N PHE A 71 -8.42 45.79 -7.99
CA PHE A 71 -7.57 46.79 -8.65
C PHE A 71 -6.44 46.28 -9.55
#